data_AF-A0A6P5K0E1-F1
#
_entry.id   AF-A0A6P5K0E1-F1
#
_cell.length_a   1.000
_cell.length_b   1.000
_cell.length_c   1.000
_cell.angle_alpha   90.00
_cell.angle_beta   90.00
_cell.angle_gamma   90.00
#
_symmetry.space_group_name_H-M   'P 1'
#
loop_
_entity.id
_entity.type
_entity.pdbx_description
1 polymer ?
#
loop_
_entity_poly.entity_id
_entity_poly.type
_entity_poly.pdbx_seq_one_letter_code
_entity_poly.pdbx_strand_id
1 'polypeptide(L)'
;MKSGLDSVSSWLPLTEEWQPEVMILVCDRVSENGVNRPKAQEWCIQHGFELVELNPEELPEEDDDFPESTGVKRIIQALNANVWSNVVMKSERNQSFGLLSSLAGANCNIGSTENHHTEPHLPVGDGTECCFDHQDSASNTTDSQVDSIVDPMLDLDIQELASLTTGGGNLENFERLFSKLKEMKDKAATLPHEQRKLHAEKVAKAFWMAIGGDRDEIEGISSDEEN
;
A
#
# COMPACT_ATOMS: atom_id res chain seq x y z
N MET A 1 -32.26 31.53 14.98
CA MET A 1 -31.13 30.82 14.35
C MET A 1 -29.85 31.67 14.23
N LYS A 2 -29.64 32.71 15.05
CA LYS A 2 -28.36 33.48 15.09
C LYS A 2 -27.37 32.97 16.15
N SER A 3 -27.74 31.91 16.88
CA SER A 3 -27.12 31.48 18.13
C SER A 3 -26.59 30.05 18.10
N GLY A 4 -26.26 29.52 16.91
CA GLY A 4 -25.87 28.11 16.76
C GLY A 4 -24.70 27.70 17.64
N LEU A 5 -23.67 28.56 17.70
CA LEU A 5 -22.47 28.33 18.52
C LEU A 5 -22.63 28.80 19.97
N ASP A 6 -23.59 29.68 20.28
CA ASP A 6 -23.80 30.17 21.65
C ASP A 6 -24.20 29.02 22.58
N SER A 7 -25.04 28.11 22.09
CA SER A 7 -25.44 26.90 22.81
C SER A 7 -24.28 25.93 23.04
N VAL A 8 -23.28 25.92 22.16
CA VAL A 8 -22.07 25.09 22.33
C VAL A 8 -21.08 25.79 23.27
N SER A 9 -21.01 27.12 23.20
CA SER A 9 -20.10 27.93 24.03
C SER A 9 -20.37 27.77 25.53
N SER A 10 -21.60 27.44 25.94
CA SER A 10 -21.90 27.15 27.35
C SER A 10 -21.23 25.88 27.88
N TRP A 11 -20.72 25.01 27.01
CA TRP A 11 -20.02 23.78 27.38
C TRP A 11 -18.51 23.96 27.46
N LEU A 12 -17.96 25.09 27.01
CA LEU A 12 -16.51 25.35 27.03
C LEU A 12 -15.88 25.23 28.44
N PRO A 13 -16.53 25.67 29.54
CA PRO A 13 -15.97 25.46 30.88
C PRO A 13 -15.76 23.97 31.21
N LEU A 14 -16.63 23.08 30.70
CA LEU A 14 -16.49 21.64 30.91
C LEU A 14 -15.37 21.05 30.06
N THR A 15 -15.15 21.56 28.84
CA THR A 15 -14.03 21.10 28.00
C THR A 15 -12.68 21.52 28.59
N GLU A 16 -12.61 22.69 29.23
CA GLU A 16 -11.40 23.13 29.95
C GLU A 16 -11.14 22.30 31.21
N GLU A 17 -12.20 21.90 31.91
CA GLU A 17 -12.10 21.06 33.12
C GLU A 17 -11.67 19.62 32.79
N TRP A 18 -12.30 19.01 31.79
CA TRP A 18 -12.11 17.58 31.49
C TRP A 18 -11.00 17.31 30.47
N GLN A 19 -10.59 18.31 29.70
CA GLN A 19 -9.57 18.22 28.66
C GLN A 19 -9.73 16.96 27.78
N PRO A 20 -10.90 16.80 27.14
CA PRO A 20 -11.14 15.63 26.30
C PRO A 20 -10.12 15.58 25.15
N GLU A 21 -9.60 14.37 24.88
CA GLU A 21 -8.64 14.13 23.80
C GLU A 21 -9.26 14.33 22.40
N VAL A 22 -10.59 14.14 22.28
CA VAL A 22 -11.32 14.25 21.02
C VAL A 22 -12.54 15.16 21.23
N MET A 23 -12.61 16.24 20.46
CA MET A 23 -13.74 17.18 20.44
C MET A 23 -14.27 17.30 19.02
N ILE A 24 -15.54 16.94 18.80
CA ILE A 24 -16.18 16.96 17.49
C ILE A 24 -17.47 17.78 17.58
N LEU A 25 -17.59 18.82 16.75
CA LEU A 25 -18.81 19.61 16.59
C LEU A 25 -19.57 19.10 15.38
N VAL A 26 -20.71 18.45 15.63
CA VAL A 26 -21.53 17.84 14.58
C VAL A 26 -22.74 18.73 14.28
N CYS A 27 -23.00 19.00 13.00
CA CYS A 27 -24.20 19.68 12.54
C CYS A 27 -24.78 19.00 11.29
N ASP A 28 -26.07 19.22 10.99
CA ASP A 28 -26.66 18.69 9.75
C ASP A 28 -25.97 19.27 8.52
N ARG A 29 -25.95 20.60 8.44
CA ARG A 29 -25.27 21.39 7.41
C ARG A 29 -24.98 22.78 7.94
N VAL A 30 -23.96 23.42 7.38
CA VAL A 30 -23.74 24.84 7.59
C VAL A 30 -24.60 25.64 6.60
N SER A 31 -25.14 26.78 7.03
CA SER A 31 -26.02 27.62 6.18
C SER A 31 -25.65 29.09 6.27
N GLU A 32 -25.84 29.81 5.17
CA GLU A 32 -25.59 31.26 5.11
C GLU A 32 -26.56 32.08 5.96
N ASN A 33 -27.74 31.54 6.26
CA ASN A 33 -28.79 32.22 7.04
C ASN A 33 -28.52 32.20 8.56
N GLY A 34 -27.44 31.56 9.00
CA GLY A 34 -27.06 31.41 10.39
C GLY A 34 -25.58 31.71 10.62
N VAL A 35 -24.85 30.74 11.15
CA VAL A 35 -23.39 30.78 11.21
C VAL A 35 -22.87 30.17 9.92
N ASN A 36 -22.14 30.93 9.11
CA ASN A 36 -21.56 30.43 7.86
C ASN A 36 -20.36 29.51 8.10
N ARG A 37 -19.93 28.77 7.07
CA ARG A 37 -18.87 27.76 7.19
C ARG A 37 -17.55 28.34 7.69
N PRO A 38 -17.02 29.43 7.13
CA PRO A 38 -15.76 30.01 7.63
C PRO A 38 -15.82 30.37 9.12
N LYS A 39 -16.93 30.97 9.57
CA LYS A 39 -17.09 31.34 10.98
C LYS A 39 -17.24 30.13 11.90
N ALA A 40 -17.97 29.11 11.46
CA ALA A 40 -18.09 27.86 12.22
C ALA A 40 -16.73 27.16 12.35
N GLN A 41 -15.97 27.11 11.25
CA GLN A 41 -14.66 26.48 11.19
C GLN A 41 -13.61 27.22 12.02
N GLU A 42 -13.56 28.55 11.93
CA GLU A 42 -12.69 29.39 12.78
C GLU A 42 -12.99 29.16 14.27
N TRP A 43 -14.27 29.13 14.65
CA TRP A 43 -14.66 28.86 16.03
C TRP A 43 -14.23 27.47 16.49
N CYS A 44 -14.38 26.45 15.64
CA CYS A 44 -13.98 25.08 15.95
C CYS A 44 -12.46 24.99 16.15
N ILE A 45 -11.67 25.56 15.24
CA ILE A 45 -10.20 25.61 15.36
C ILE A 45 -9.78 26.30 16.66
N GLN A 46 -10.39 27.44 16.98
CA GLN A 46 -10.06 28.22 18.17
C GLN A 46 -10.25 27.42 19.48
N HIS A 47 -11.25 26.55 19.53
CA HIS A 47 -11.60 25.77 20.72
C HIS A 47 -11.18 24.29 20.64
N GLY A 48 -10.46 23.90 19.58
CA GLY A 48 -9.97 22.54 19.38
C GLY A 48 -11.03 21.52 18.93
N PHE A 49 -12.19 21.97 18.43
CA PHE A 49 -13.19 21.08 17.86
C PHE A 49 -12.87 20.76 16.39
N GLU A 50 -13.18 19.54 15.98
CA GLU A 50 -13.30 19.15 14.57
C GLU A 50 -14.74 19.41 14.11
N LEU A 51 -14.95 20.22 13.07
CA LEU A 51 -16.26 20.46 12.48
C LEU A 51 -16.63 19.30 11.54
N VAL A 52 -17.78 18.67 11.76
CA VAL A 52 -18.31 17.62 10.88
C VAL A 52 -19.74 17.92 10.47
N GLU A 53 -19.95 18.15 9.17
CA GLU A 53 -21.27 18.25 8.56
C GLU A 53 -21.79 16.84 8.22
N LEU A 54 -23.02 16.51 8.62
CA LEU A 54 -23.65 15.22 8.31
C LEU A 54 -24.12 15.15 6.85
N ASN A 55 -24.59 16.27 6.31
CA ASN A 55 -25.11 16.41 4.97
C ASN A 55 -24.62 17.74 4.35
N PRO A 56 -23.29 17.88 4.10
CA PRO A 56 -22.74 19.10 3.50
C PRO A 56 -23.36 19.38 2.14
N GLU A 57 -23.52 20.67 1.79
CA GLU A 57 -24.01 21.07 0.46
C GLU A 57 -22.96 20.86 -0.64
N GLU A 58 -21.71 21.13 -0.29
CA GLU A 58 -20.55 20.91 -1.15
C GLU A 58 -19.87 19.61 -0.73
N LEU A 59 -19.88 18.63 -1.63
CA LEU A 59 -19.16 17.38 -1.46
C LEU A 59 -17.71 17.54 -1.95
N PRO A 60 -16.76 16.76 -1.40
CA PRO A 60 -15.41 16.66 -1.96
C PRO A 60 -15.47 16.27 -3.43
N GLU A 61 -14.50 16.76 -4.21
CA GLU A 61 -14.38 16.40 -5.63
C GLU A 61 -14.06 14.90 -5.76
N GLU A 62 -14.79 14.20 -6.63
CA GLU A 62 -14.64 12.74 -6.80
C GLU A 62 -13.31 12.34 -7.44
N ASP A 63 -12.70 13.26 -8.19
CA ASP A 63 -11.41 13.06 -8.88
C ASP A 63 -10.20 13.46 -8.01
N ASP A 64 -10.41 13.87 -6.76
CA ASP A 64 -9.32 14.06 -5.80
C ASP A 64 -8.78 12.68 -5.38
N ASP A 65 -7.47 12.50 -5.43
CA ASP A 65 -6.80 11.26 -4.98
C ASP A 65 -7.04 11.00 -3.47
N PHE A 66 -7.30 12.07 -2.70
CA PHE A 66 -7.51 12.02 -1.25
C PHE A 66 -8.75 12.80 -0.82
N PRO A 67 -9.96 12.34 -1.22
CA PRO A 67 -11.17 13.08 -0.92
C PRO A 67 -11.43 13.09 0.58
N GLU A 68 -11.68 14.29 1.13
CA GLU A 68 -12.02 14.45 2.54
C GLU A 68 -13.26 13.62 2.89
N SER A 69 -13.24 12.94 4.04
CA SER A 69 -14.42 12.24 4.51
C SER A 69 -15.36 13.20 5.23
N THR A 70 -16.67 13.00 5.05
CA THR A 70 -17.73 13.79 5.69
C THR A 70 -18.69 12.90 6.48
N GLY A 71 -19.59 13.51 7.25
CA GLY A 71 -20.62 12.83 8.03
C GLY A 71 -20.12 11.76 9.00
N VAL A 72 -20.92 10.71 9.18
CA VAL A 72 -20.64 9.63 10.16
C VAL A 72 -19.32 8.93 9.87
N LYS A 73 -18.92 8.82 8.60
CA LYS A 73 -17.64 8.24 8.19
C LYS A 73 -16.47 9.02 8.82
N ARG A 74 -16.52 10.35 8.78
CA ARG A 74 -15.48 11.20 9.39
C ARG A 74 -15.44 11.08 10.90
N ILE A 75 -16.61 11.01 11.56
CA ILE A 75 -16.70 10.84 13.02
C ILE A 75 -16.03 9.53 13.45
N ILE A 76 -16.33 8.43 12.75
CA ILE A 76 -15.71 7.12 13.03
C ILE A 76 -14.19 7.20 12.84
N GLN A 77 -13.72 7.85 11.77
CA GLN A 77 -12.28 8.00 11.52
C GLN A 77 -11.59 8.83 12.60
N ALA A 78 -12.18 9.93 13.05
CA ALA A 78 -11.64 10.75 14.14
C ALA A 78 -11.49 9.92 15.43
N LEU A 79 -12.51 9.13 15.77
CA LEU A 79 -12.50 8.29 16.98
C LEU A 79 -11.50 7.14 16.87
N ASN A 80 -11.36 6.52 15.69
CA ASN A 80 -10.41 5.44 15.44
C ASN A 80 -8.96 5.93 15.39
N ALA A 81 -8.73 7.18 14.97
CA ALA A 81 -7.41 7.78 14.94
C ALA A 81 -6.89 8.17 16.33
N ASN A 82 -7.78 8.28 17.32
CA ASN A 82 -7.37 8.61 18.68
C ASN A 82 -6.62 7.45 19.36
N VAL A 83 -5.64 7.79 20.19
CA VAL A 83 -4.87 6.84 20.99
C VAL A 83 -5.48 6.74 22.38
N TRP A 84 -6.19 5.64 22.62
CA TRP A 84 -6.89 5.45 23.89
C TRP A 84 -5.99 4.69 24.88
N SER A 85 -5.70 5.32 26.02
CA SER A 85 -4.80 4.77 27.07
C SER A 85 -5.20 3.39 27.61
N ASN A 86 -6.47 3.00 27.47
CA ASN A 86 -7.01 1.71 27.92
C ASN A 86 -7.37 0.74 26.78
N VAL A 87 -7.00 1.05 25.54
CA VAL A 87 -7.25 0.14 24.41
C VAL A 87 -6.18 -0.96 24.39
N VAL A 88 -6.61 -2.17 24.72
CA VAL A 88 -5.84 -3.39 24.47
C VAL A 88 -6.19 -3.85 23.06
N MET A 89 -5.22 -3.76 22.15
CA MET A 89 -5.38 -4.33 20.81
C MET A 89 -5.77 -5.79 20.94
N LYS A 90 -6.84 -6.19 20.25
CA LYS A 90 -7.18 -7.61 20.16
C LYS A 90 -5.97 -8.28 19.54
N SER A 91 -5.30 -9.12 20.33
CA SER A 91 -4.27 -10.00 19.78
C SER A 91 -4.95 -10.76 18.65
N GLU A 92 -4.54 -10.50 17.41
CA GLU A 92 -4.84 -11.41 16.34
C GLU A 92 -4.42 -12.79 16.85
N ARG A 93 -5.33 -13.75 16.88
CA ARG A 93 -4.93 -15.13 17.12
C ARG A 93 -3.86 -15.42 16.09
N ASN A 94 -2.62 -15.54 16.56
CA ASN A 94 -1.45 -15.88 15.77
C ASN A 94 -1.82 -16.97 14.75
N GLN A 95 -2.04 -16.58 13.50
CA GLN A 95 -1.50 -17.36 12.40
C GLN A 95 -0.01 -17.01 12.37
N SER A 96 0.72 -17.75 13.20
CA SER A 96 2.18 -17.92 13.20
C SER A 96 2.97 -17.21 12.10
N PHE A 97 3.57 -16.05 12.40
CA PHE A 97 4.83 -15.61 11.76
C PHE A 97 5.67 -14.82 12.78
N GLY A 98 6.22 -15.54 13.76
CA GLY A 98 7.16 -15.00 14.74
C GLY A 98 8.58 -14.85 14.18
N LEU A 99 8.81 -13.92 13.24
CA LEU A 99 10.16 -13.67 12.71
C LEU A 99 10.61 -12.21 12.59
N LEU A 100 9.76 -11.20 12.84
CA LEU A 100 10.14 -9.80 12.53
C LEU A 100 10.12 -8.81 13.70
N SER A 101 10.07 -9.29 14.94
CA SER A 101 10.18 -8.40 16.12
C SER A 101 11.60 -7.84 16.35
N SER A 102 12.61 -8.31 15.60
CA SER A 102 14.03 -8.00 15.85
C SER A 102 14.65 -6.92 14.96
N LEU A 103 13.90 -6.24 14.08
CA LEU A 103 14.47 -5.30 13.10
C LEU A 103 14.12 -3.81 13.29
N ALA A 104 13.37 -3.45 14.33
CA ALA A 104 13.21 -2.04 14.71
C ALA A 104 14.34 -1.64 15.69
N GLY A 105 15.45 -1.16 15.16
CA GLY A 105 16.56 -0.62 15.94
C GLY A 105 16.31 0.81 16.44
N ALA A 106 16.61 1.08 17.71
CA ALA A 106 17.62 2.05 18.15
C ALA A 106 17.45 2.44 19.65
N ASN A 107 18.45 2.02 20.43
CA ASN A 107 19.10 2.68 21.58
C ASN A 107 18.27 3.28 22.74
N CYS A 108 18.43 2.68 23.93
CA CYS A 108 19.05 3.42 25.04
C CYS A 108 19.63 2.52 26.15
N ASN A 109 20.87 2.89 26.49
CA ASN A 109 21.60 2.78 27.74
C ASN A 109 22.60 1.63 27.98
N ILE A 110 23.80 2.11 28.27
CA ILE A 110 25.12 1.51 28.33
C ILE A 110 25.33 0.82 29.68
N GLY A 111 25.74 -0.44 29.64
CA GLY A 111 26.31 -1.20 30.76
C GLY A 111 27.53 -1.96 30.27
N SER A 112 28.71 -1.44 30.63
CA SER A 112 30.05 -1.87 30.22
C SER A 112 30.41 -3.30 30.68
N THR A 113 30.91 -4.14 29.76
CA THR A 113 32.03 -5.09 30.02
C THR A 113 32.67 -5.56 28.70
N GLU A 114 34.00 -5.57 28.70
CA GLU A 114 34.97 -5.87 27.63
C GLU A 114 34.77 -7.24 26.93
N ASN A 115 35.09 -7.35 25.62
CA ASN A 115 36.35 -7.95 25.11
C ASN A 115 36.33 -8.41 23.62
N HIS A 116 37.46 -8.13 22.96
CA HIS A 116 38.13 -8.83 21.83
C HIS A 116 37.64 -8.73 20.35
N HIS A 117 38.36 -7.88 19.59
CA HIS A 117 39.17 -8.18 18.39
C HIS A 117 38.69 -9.23 17.36
N THR A 118 38.57 -8.83 16.08
CA THR A 118 39.49 -9.19 14.96
C THR A 118 38.86 -8.85 13.59
N GLU A 119 39.52 -7.96 12.85
CA GLU A 119 39.40 -7.74 11.39
C GLU A 119 40.28 -8.77 10.64
N PRO A 120 40.04 -9.11 9.35
CA PRO A 120 40.70 -8.34 8.26
C PRO A 120 40.03 -8.37 6.85
N HIS A 121 40.04 -7.20 6.20
CA HIS A 121 40.71 -6.88 4.92
C HIS A 121 40.31 -7.54 3.56
N LEU A 122 40.06 -6.66 2.58
CA LEU A 122 39.91 -6.88 1.13
C LEU A 122 41.25 -7.14 0.41
N PRO A 123 41.21 -7.56 -0.87
CA PRO A 123 41.99 -6.84 -1.88
C PRO A 123 41.31 -6.63 -3.26
N VAL A 124 42.03 -5.81 -4.04
CA VAL A 124 41.76 -5.09 -5.31
C VAL A 124 42.41 -5.79 -6.53
N GLY A 125 41.94 -5.49 -7.76
CA GLY A 125 42.64 -5.62 -9.07
C GLY A 125 41.62 -5.70 -10.23
N ASP A 126 41.42 -4.68 -11.08
CA ASP A 126 42.20 -4.08 -12.19
C ASP A 126 42.34 -4.95 -13.47
N GLY A 127 42.06 -4.35 -14.65
CA GLY A 127 42.65 -4.75 -15.93
C GLY A 127 41.75 -5.22 -17.11
N THR A 128 41.44 -4.28 -18.03
CA THR A 128 41.77 -4.35 -19.48
C THR A 128 40.86 -5.08 -20.52
N GLU A 129 40.07 -4.26 -21.24
CA GLU A 129 39.98 -3.98 -22.71
C GLU A 129 39.79 -5.05 -23.83
N CYS A 130 39.15 -4.54 -24.91
CA CYS A 130 39.07 -4.93 -26.34
C CYS A 130 37.81 -5.72 -26.77
N CYS A 131 36.80 -5.11 -27.43
CA CYS A 131 36.70 -4.56 -28.81
C CYS A 131 36.63 -5.62 -29.93
N PHE A 132 35.47 -5.72 -30.62
CA PHE A 132 35.36 -6.07 -32.04
C PHE A 132 34.06 -5.50 -32.64
N ASP A 133 34.20 -4.70 -33.70
CA ASP A 133 33.15 -4.12 -34.57
C ASP A 133 32.57 -5.12 -35.58
N HIS A 134 31.35 -4.87 -36.08
CA HIS A 134 30.85 -4.94 -37.49
C HIS A 134 29.30 -4.85 -37.45
N GLN A 135 28.68 -3.72 -37.80
CA GLN A 135 28.31 -3.24 -39.15
C GLN A 135 26.87 -3.62 -39.58
N ASP A 136 26.03 -2.57 -39.61
CA ASP A 136 24.88 -2.27 -40.48
C ASP A 136 24.01 -3.39 -41.08
N SER A 137 22.70 -3.33 -40.85
CA SER A 137 21.70 -2.99 -41.90
C SER A 137 20.26 -3.30 -41.51
N ALA A 138 19.38 -2.48 -42.09
CA ALA A 138 17.99 -2.30 -41.78
C ALA A 138 17.01 -3.37 -42.31
N SER A 139 15.82 -3.33 -41.72
CA SER A 139 14.50 -3.54 -42.33
C SER A 139 13.90 -4.96 -42.42
N ASN A 140 12.72 -5.03 -41.80
CA ASN A 140 11.50 -5.73 -42.20
C ASN A 140 11.13 -7.06 -41.53
N THR A 141 10.07 -6.95 -40.71
CA THR A 141 8.83 -7.74 -40.70
C THR A 141 8.88 -9.27 -40.70
N THR A 142 8.03 -9.81 -39.81
CA THR A 142 7.35 -11.12 -39.78
C THR A 142 7.84 -12.07 -38.68
N ASP A 143 7.06 -12.05 -37.59
CA ASP A 143 6.26 -13.18 -37.11
C ASP A 143 6.96 -14.54 -36.87
N SER A 144 6.77 -15.02 -35.63
CA SER A 144 6.86 -16.42 -35.20
C SER A 144 8.21 -17.13 -35.28
N GLN A 145 9.06 -16.93 -34.26
CA GLN A 145 9.75 -18.01 -33.51
C GLN A 145 10.77 -17.42 -32.53
N VAL A 146 10.42 -17.38 -31.25
CA VAL A 146 11.40 -17.46 -30.16
C VAL A 146 10.98 -18.61 -29.25
N ASP A 147 11.12 -19.82 -29.79
CA ASP A 147 11.26 -21.02 -28.98
C ASP A 147 12.67 -20.98 -28.36
N SER A 148 12.77 -20.47 -27.13
CA SER A 148 13.98 -20.63 -26.33
C SER A 148 13.67 -20.64 -24.84
N ILE A 149 13.70 -21.86 -24.30
CA ILE A 149 13.80 -22.20 -22.88
C ILE A 149 12.60 -21.74 -22.04
N VAL A 150 11.40 -22.12 -22.47
CA VAL A 150 10.27 -22.22 -21.54
C VAL A 150 10.47 -23.47 -20.69
N ASP A 151 10.72 -23.29 -19.40
CA ASP A 151 10.59 -24.37 -18.42
C ASP A 151 9.17 -24.96 -18.57
N PRO A 152 9.01 -26.21 -19.03
CA PRO A 152 7.69 -26.82 -19.21
C PRO A 152 6.92 -26.92 -17.88
N MET A 153 7.62 -26.81 -16.75
CA MET A 153 7.01 -26.73 -15.43
C MET A 153 6.31 -25.38 -15.19
N LEU A 154 6.82 -24.28 -15.74
CA LEU A 154 6.25 -22.94 -15.55
C LEU A 154 4.90 -22.80 -16.25
N ASP A 155 4.76 -23.36 -17.45
CA ASP A 155 3.51 -23.31 -18.20
C ASP A 155 2.40 -24.12 -17.51
N LEU A 156 2.76 -25.28 -16.95
CA LEU A 156 1.85 -26.09 -16.14
C LEU A 156 1.42 -25.36 -14.86
N ASP A 157 2.36 -24.68 -14.20
CA ASP A 157 2.09 -23.87 -13.01
C ASP A 157 1.15 -22.69 -13.32
N ILE A 158 1.35 -22.03 -14.47
CA ILE A 158 0.51 -20.95 -14.97
C ILE A 158 -0.91 -21.43 -15.28
N GLN A 159 -1.04 -22.59 -15.95
CA GLN A 159 -2.35 -23.17 -16.25
C GLN A 159 -3.10 -23.56 -14.96
N GLU A 160 -2.38 -24.02 -13.94
CA GLU A 160 -2.95 -24.28 -12.61
C GLU A 160 -3.48 -22.99 -11.97
N LEU A 161 -2.73 -21.88 -12.02
CA LEU A 161 -3.21 -20.58 -11.52
C LEU A 161 -4.52 -20.16 -12.20
N ALA A 162 -4.58 -20.21 -13.53
CA ALA A 162 -5.77 -19.82 -14.28
C ALA A 162 -7.00 -20.70 -13.96
N SER A 163 -6.77 -21.98 -13.68
CA SER A 163 -7.83 -22.90 -13.26
C SER A 163 -8.34 -22.57 -11.85
N LEU A 164 -7.45 -22.14 -10.96
CA LEU A 164 -7.79 -21.77 -9.58
C LEU A 164 -8.51 -20.42 -9.49
N THR A 165 -8.28 -19.49 -10.43
CA THR A 165 -9.00 -18.21 -10.47
C THR A 165 -10.41 -18.31 -11.09
N THR A 166 -10.61 -19.23 -12.04
CA THR A 166 -11.90 -19.43 -12.73
C THR A 166 -12.82 -20.43 -12.02
N GLY A 167 -12.26 -21.29 -11.16
CA GLY A 167 -13.02 -22.22 -10.32
C GLY A 167 -13.71 -21.50 -9.16
N GLY A 168 -15.02 -21.26 -9.30
CA GLY A 168 -15.89 -20.46 -8.42
C GLY A 168 -15.44 -20.33 -6.96
N GLY A 169 -15.43 -19.07 -6.48
CA GLY A 169 -14.80 -18.56 -5.26
C GLY A 169 -15.04 -19.35 -3.96
N ASN A 170 -14.40 -20.50 -3.85
CA ASN A 170 -14.27 -21.26 -2.63
C ASN A 170 -12.96 -20.81 -1.91
N LEU A 171 -12.92 -20.96 -0.60
CA LEU A 171 -11.76 -20.54 0.20
C LEU A 171 -10.53 -21.42 -0.07
N GLU A 172 -10.74 -22.69 -0.38
CA GLU A 172 -9.68 -23.68 -0.62
C GLU A 172 -8.90 -23.40 -1.92
N ASN A 173 -9.56 -22.95 -3.00
CA ASN A 173 -8.91 -22.55 -4.25
C ASN A 173 -8.10 -21.27 -4.05
N PHE A 174 -8.57 -20.34 -3.21
CA PHE A 174 -7.82 -19.12 -2.88
C PHE A 174 -6.54 -19.45 -2.11
N GLU A 175 -6.62 -20.27 -1.06
CA GLU A 175 -5.42 -20.70 -0.32
C GLU A 175 -4.43 -21.47 -1.22
N ARG A 176 -4.95 -22.30 -2.13
CA ARG A 176 -4.14 -23.01 -3.12
C ARG A 176 -3.49 -22.07 -4.13
N LEU A 177 -4.20 -21.04 -4.58
CA LEU A 177 -3.68 -20.00 -5.48
C LEU A 177 -2.47 -19.29 -4.86
N PHE A 178 -2.59 -18.86 -3.60
CA PHE A 178 -1.48 -18.22 -2.88
C PHE A 178 -0.32 -19.18 -2.61
N SER A 179 -0.62 -20.44 -2.27
CA SER A 179 0.41 -21.47 -2.11
C SER A 179 1.18 -21.68 -3.42
N LYS A 180 0.47 -21.68 -4.56
CA LYS A 180 1.06 -21.85 -5.88
C LYS A 180 1.87 -20.62 -6.32
N LEU A 181 1.35 -19.41 -6.12
CA LEU A 181 2.09 -18.16 -6.37
C LEU A 181 3.36 -18.08 -5.53
N LYS A 182 3.30 -18.53 -4.27
CA LYS A 182 4.48 -18.61 -3.40
C LYS A 182 5.52 -19.58 -3.95
N GLU A 183 5.10 -20.77 -4.39
CA GLU A 183 5.99 -21.75 -5.02
C GLU A 183 6.69 -21.16 -6.26
N MET A 184 5.95 -20.49 -7.13
CA MET A 184 6.49 -19.87 -8.35
C MET A 184 7.45 -18.71 -8.02
N LYS A 185 7.15 -17.92 -6.97
CA LYS A 185 8.06 -16.88 -6.48
C LYS A 185 9.36 -17.48 -5.92
N ASP A 186 9.26 -18.57 -5.16
CA ASP A 186 10.43 -19.25 -4.60
C ASP A 186 11.29 -19.88 -5.71
N LYS A 187 10.67 -20.42 -6.77
CA LYS A 187 11.37 -20.86 -8.00
C LYS A 187 12.07 -19.68 -8.69
N ALA A 188 11.37 -18.55 -8.88
CA ALA A 188 11.96 -17.36 -9.46
C ALA A 188 13.19 -16.89 -8.67
N ALA A 189 13.16 -16.92 -7.34
CA ALA A 189 14.29 -16.49 -6.51
C ALA A 189 15.59 -17.29 -6.76
N THR A 190 15.50 -18.49 -7.33
CA THR A 190 16.68 -19.30 -7.70
C THR A 190 17.28 -18.95 -9.07
N LEU A 191 16.58 -18.15 -9.88
CA LEU A 191 16.99 -17.80 -11.24
C LEU A 191 17.87 -16.52 -11.28
N PRO A 192 18.78 -16.40 -12.26
CA PRO A 192 19.50 -15.15 -12.55
C PRO A 192 18.55 -13.99 -12.88
N HIS A 193 19.03 -12.74 -12.78
CA HIS A 193 18.21 -11.54 -12.93
C HIS A 193 17.37 -11.50 -14.22
N GLU A 194 17.99 -11.73 -15.38
CA GLU A 194 17.30 -11.74 -16.68
C GLU A 194 16.18 -12.79 -16.74
N GLN A 195 16.44 -14.00 -16.23
CA GLN A 195 15.44 -15.08 -16.21
C GLN A 195 14.33 -14.81 -15.19
N ARG A 196 14.64 -14.13 -14.07
CA ARG A 196 13.63 -13.67 -13.11
C ARG A 196 12.69 -12.65 -13.72
N LYS A 197 13.21 -11.72 -14.52
CA LYS A 197 12.41 -10.71 -15.23
C LYS A 197 11.41 -11.40 -16.16
N LEU A 198 11.87 -12.33 -16.99
CA LEU A 198 11.00 -13.10 -17.89
C LEU A 198 9.99 -13.98 -17.16
N HIS A 199 10.40 -14.64 -16.06
CA HIS A 199 9.50 -15.45 -15.24
C HIS A 199 8.39 -14.59 -14.63
N ALA A 200 8.74 -13.47 -14.00
CA ALA A 200 7.78 -12.55 -13.40
C ALA A 200 6.80 -11.99 -14.45
N GLU A 201 7.32 -11.61 -15.62
CA GLU A 201 6.50 -11.12 -16.74
C GLU A 201 5.44 -12.15 -17.16
N LYS A 202 5.85 -13.42 -17.36
CA LYS A 202 4.92 -14.50 -17.75
C LYS A 202 3.84 -14.75 -16.70
N VAL A 203 4.23 -14.80 -15.43
CA VAL A 203 3.30 -15.00 -14.32
C VAL A 203 2.31 -13.84 -14.20
N ALA A 204 2.79 -12.60 -14.31
CA ALA A 204 1.96 -11.41 -14.23
C ALA A 204 0.96 -11.34 -15.40
N LYS A 205 1.43 -11.55 -16.64
CA LYS A 205 0.56 -11.57 -17.83
C LYS A 205 -0.52 -12.63 -17.71
N ALA A 206 -0.16 -13.85 -17.31
CA ALA A 206 -1.13 -14.93 -17.17
C ALA A 206 -2.13 -14.69 -16.04
N PHE A 207 -1.68 -14.16 -14.90
CA PHE A 207 -2.56 -13.82 -13.78
C PHE A 207 -3.55 -12.71 -14.17
N TRP A 208 -3.08 -11.68 -14.88
CA TRP A 208 -3.94 -10.60 -15.39
C TRP A 208 -5.04 -11.12 -16.30
N MET A 209 -4.69 -11.97 -17.26
CA MET A 209 -5.67 -12.61 -18.15
C MET A 209 -6.65 -13.50 -17.36
N ALA A 210 -6.16 -14.18 -16.33
CA ALA A 210 -6.95 -15.12 -15.54
C ALA A 210 -8.00 -14.46 -14.62
N ILE A 211 -7.83 -13.18 -14.27
CA ILE A 211 -8.82 -12.38 -13.53
C ILE A 211 -9.74 -11.58 -14.47
N GLY A 212 -9.59 -11.74 -15.79
CA GLY A 212 -10.43 -11.11 -16.82
C GLY A 212 -9.86 -9.82 -17.41
N GLY A 213 -8.57 -9.54 -17.24
CA GLY A 213 -7.89 -8.42 -17.89
C GLY A 213 -7.54 -8.73 -19.35
N ASP A 214 -7.58 -7.72 -20.21
CA ASP A 214 -7.33 -7.86 -21.65
C ASP A 214 -5.82 -7.81 -21.96
N ARG A 215 -5.40 -8.57 -22.97
CA ARG A 215 -3.98 -8.67 -23.35
C ARG A 215 -3.42 -7.36 -23.90
N ASP A 216 -4.27 -6.57 -24.53
CA ASP A 216 -3.93 -5.29 -25.15
C ASP A 216 -3.58 -4.22 -24.08
N GLU A 217 -4.08 -4.37 -22.85
CA GLU A 217 -3.78 -3.46 -21.73
C GLU A 217 -2.32 -3.56 -21.25
N ILE A 218 -1.68 -4.71 -21.50
CA ILE A 218 -0.36 -5.06 -20.95
C ILE A 218 0.72 -5.28 -22.02
N GLU A 219 0.40 -5.10 -23.30
CA GLU A 219 1.33 -5.31 -24.41
C GLU A 219 2.26 -4.09 -24.63
N GLY A 220 1.85 -2.90 -24.21
CA GLY A 220 2.62 -1.64 -24.34
C GLY A 220 3.50 -1.25 -23.14
N ILE A 221 3.52 -2.05 -22.07
CA ILE A 221 4.30 -1.79 -20.84
C ILE A 221 5.66 -2.50 -20.81
N SER A 222 6.09 -3.09 -21.94
CA SER A 222 7.43 -3.65 -22.06
C SER A 222 8.45 -2.55 -21.79
N SER A 223 9.27 -2.73 -20.75
CA SER A 223 10.29 -1.76 -20.38
C SER A 223 11.34 -1.67 -21.48
N ASP A 224 11.24 -0.65 -22.33
CA ASP A 224 12.38 -0.10 -23.06
C ASP A 224 13.28 0.58 -22.01
N GLU A 225 14.07 -0.22 -21.29
CA GLU A 225 15.24 0.28 -20.56
C GLU A 225 16.38 0.42 -21.57
N GLU A 226 16.36 1.55 -22.29
CA GLU A 226 17.53 2.06 -23.01
C GLU A 226 18.57 2.47 -21.96
N ASN A 227 19.76 1.88 -22.09
CA ASN A 227 20.87 1.83 -21.14
C ASN A 227 21.58 3.18 -20.95
#